data_AF-A0AB34A8A9-F1
#
_entry.id   AF-A0AB34A8A9-F1
#
_cell.length_a   1.000
_cell.length_b   1.000
_cell.length_c   1.000
_cell.angle_alpha   90.00
_cell.angle_beta   90.00
_cell.angle_gamma   90.00
#
_symmetry.space_group_name_H-M   'P 1'
#
loop_
_entity.id
_entity.type
_entity.pdbx_description
1 polymer ?
#
loop_
_entity_poly.entity_id
_entity_poly.type
_entity_poly.pdbx_seq_one_letter_code
_entity_poly.pdbx_strand_id
1 'polypeptide(L)'
;MINLKTKNGQRLIASGNWLWSLFTINFSFFMINFPVILTAIILFNLKFSTTYSFLLIILWLMLSVFTIPSLIAAYATVQEWQVNGSVSFFKYFFQKWFDFQKNYRLNFGLGFVASIFILLNKFTVGNPQWHMAVLILTFVYLMSLVATSFQLATQKFENILTLFIEKPFPIIISVIVFLILILMNFILQLAFLSVVCSVSLATYISYRLLGGQMAKKD
;
A
#
# COMPACT_ATOMS: atom_id res chain seq x y z
N MET A 1 20.69 28.61 -17.96
CA MET A 1 21.07 28.11 -16.62
C MET A 1 19.98 28.48 -15.63
N ILE A 2 19.30 27.50 -15.02
CA ILE A 2 18.28 27.76 -14.00
C ILE A 2 19.00 28.16 -12.70
N ASN A 3 18.73 29.36 -12.20
CA ASN A 3 19.34 29.82 -10.95
C ASN A 3 18.62 29.20 -9.75
N LEU A 4 19.19 28.11 -9.23
CA LEU A 4 18.65 27.27 -8.15
C LEU A 4 18.62 27.98 -6.77
N LYS A 5 19.27 29.15 -6.63
CA LYS A 5 19.24 29.97 -5.40
C LYS A 5 18.02 30.90 -5.30
N THR A 6 17.21 31.01 -6.34
CA THR A 6 15.98 31.82 -6.32
C THR A 6 14.84 31.08 -5.61
N LYS A 7 13.85 31.82 -5.07
CA LYS A 7 12.63 31.24 -4.44
C LYS A 7 11.92 30.22 -5.36
N ASN A 8 11.96 30.45 -6.68
CA ASN A 8 11.40 29.54 -7.67
C ASN A 8 12.33 28.33 -7.94
N GLY A 9 13.64 28.52 -7.95
CA GLY A 9 14.62 27.43 -8.04
C GLY A 9 14.57 26.47 -6.85
N GLN A 10 14.43 27.00 -5.63
CA GLN A 10 14.26 26.19 -4.41
C GLN A 10 12.93 25.43 -4.41
N ARG A 11 11.84 26.05 -4.88
CA ARG A 11 10.55 25.36 -5.07
C ARG A 11 10.67 24.22 -6.07
N LEU A 12 11.40 24.43 -7.17
CA LEU A 12 11.61 23.42 -8.22
C LEU A 12 12.46 22.24 -7.71
N ILE A 13 13.50 22.51 -6.92
CA ILE A 13 14.27 21.47 -6.22
C ILE A 13 13.39 20.70 -5.24
N ALA A 14 12.59 21.41 -4.44
CA ALA A 14 11.71 20.76 -3.47
C ALA A 14 10.66 19.87 -4.15
N SER A 15 10.05 20.32 -5.26
CA SER A 15 9.13 19.50 -6.05
C SER A 15 9.82 18.32 -6.72
N GLY A 16 11.05 18.51 -7.21
CA GLY A 16 11.86 17.44 -7.80
C GLY A 16 12.20 16.35 -6.78
N ASN A 17 12.67 16.75 -5.60
CA ASN A 17 12.94 15.84 -4.49
C ASN A 17 11.67 15.13 -4.03
N TRP A 18 10.54 15.83 -3.96
CA TRP A 18 9.26 15.24 -3.58
C TRP A 18 8.81 14.16 -4.56
N LEU A 19 8.90 14.43 -5.86
CA LEU A 19 8.55 13.48 -6.91
C LEU A 19 9.53 12.30 -6.95
N TRP A 20 10.82 12.54 -6.72
CA TRP A 20 11.84 11.50 -6.64
C TRP A 20 11.65 10.56 -5.44
N SER A 21 11.26 11.10 -4.27
CA SER A 21 10.92 10.28 -3.09
C SER A 21 9.76 9.33 -3.38
N LEU A 22 8.67 9.85 -3.96
CA LEU A 22 7.51 9.04 -4.35
C LEU A 22 7.92 7.94 -5.33
N PHE A 23 8.63 8.32 -6.40
CA PHE A 23 9.13 7.39 -7.40
C PHE A 23 9.95 6.27 -6.77
N THR A 24 10.89 6.60 -5.88
CA THR A 24 11.81 5.63 -5.28
C THR A 24 11.09 4.64 -4.36
N ILE A 25 10.16 5.12 -3.52
CA ILE A 25 9.37 4.28 -2.61
C ILE A 25 8.53 3.29 -3.42
N ASN A 26 7.87 3.79 -4.46
CA ASN A 26 6.98 2.97 -5.26
C ASN A 26 7.74 2.01 -6.18
N PHE A 27 8.89 2.41 -6.72
CA PHE A 27 9.76 1.52 -7.49
C PHE A 27 10.22 0.34 -6.62
N SER A 28 10.59 0.60 -5.37
CA SER A 28 10.94 -0.43 -4.39
C SER A 28 9.76 -1.37 -4.12
N PHE A 29 8.56 -0.80 -3.87
CA PHE A 29 7.34 -1.58 -3.69
C PHE A 29 7.04 -2.46 -4.91
N PHE A 30 7.12 -1.89 -6.11
CA PHE A 30 6.82 -2.59 -7.37
C PHE A 30 7.81 -3.72 -7.64
N MET A 31 9.12 -3.48 -7.45
CA MET A 31 10.13 -4.52 -7.62
C MET A 31 9.83 -5.79 -6.80
N ILE A 32 9.38 -5.61 -5.55
CA ILE A 32 9.04 -6.73 -4.66
C ILE A 32 7.70 -7.37 -5.04
N ASN A 33 6.71 -6.56 -5.43
CA ASN A 33 5.34 -7.01 -5.64
C ASN A 33 4.98 -7.40 -7.07
N PHE A 34 5.84 -7.12 -8.05
CA PHE A 34 5.64 -7.49 -9.45
C PHE A 34 5.22 -8.96 -9.65
N PRO A 35 5.91 -9.98 -9.06
CA PRO A 35 5.49 -11.36 -9.20
C PRO A 35 4.11 -11.64 -8.59
N VAL A 36 3.74 -10.95 -7.50
CA VAL A 36 2.43 -11.08 -6.86
C VAL A 36 1.33 -10.55 -7.77
N ILE A 37 1.55 -9.38 -8.38
CA ILE A 37 0.61 -8.75 -9.31
C ILE A 37 0.39 -9.66 -10.52
N LEU A 38 1.47 -10.18 -11.12
CA LEU A 38 1.39 -11.08 -12.25
C LEU A 38 0.60 -12.36 -11.90
N THR A 39 0.90 -12.95 -10.74
CA THR A 39 0.21 -14.16 -10.25
C THR A 39 -1.28 -13.89 -10.00
N ALA A 40 -1.63 -12.73 -9.43
CA ALA A 40 -3.02 -12.33 -9.23
C ALA A 40 -3.78 -12.16 -10.56
N ILE A 41 -3.16 -11.54 -11.57
CA ILE A 41 -3.74 -11.39 -12.91
C ILE A 41 -3.98 -12.76 -13.55
N ILE A 42 -3.01 -13.67 -13.49
CA ILE A 42 -3.15 -15.04 -14.01
C ILE A 42 -4.30 -15.75 -13.29
N LEU A 43 -4.30 -15.73 -11.95
CA LEU A 43 -5.32 -16.38 -11.14
C LEU A 43 -6.73 -15.88 -11.46
N PHE A 44 -6.90 -14.56 -11.66
CA PHE A 44 -8.21 -13.98 -11.98
C PHE A 44 -8.79 -14.52 -13.29
N ASN A 45 -7.94 -14.77 -14.28
CA ASN A 45 -8.34 -15.29 -15.59
C ASN A 45 -8.59 -16.81 -15.62
N LEU A 46 -8.15 -17.55 -14.59
CA LEU A 46 -8.35 -18.99 -14.53
C LEU A 46 -9.79 -19.36 -14.13
N LYS A 47 -10.25 -20.51 -14.62
CA LYS A 47 -11.48 -21.15 -14.15
C LYS A 47 -11.20 -21.88 -12.82
N PHE A 48 -12.26 -22.04 -12.02
CA PHE A 48 -12.18 -22.85 -10.81
C PHE A 48 -11.72 -24.27 -11.14
N SER A 49 -10.58 -24.65 -10.56
CA SER A 49 -9.87 -25.90 -10.84
C SER A 49 -8.83 -26.15 -9.75
N THR A 50 -8.22 -27.34 -9.76
CA THR A 50 -7.08 -27.65 -8.90
C THR A 50 -5.93 -26.65 -9.10
N THR A 51 -5.66 -26.26 -10.35
CA THR A 51 -4.64 -25.26 -10.70
C THR A 51 -4.94 -23.89 -10.08
N TYR A 52 -6.21 -23.46 -10.11
CA TYR A 52 -6.63 -22.23 -9.44
C TYR A 52 -6.36 -22.30 -7.93
N SER A 53 -6.73 -23.41 -7.30
CA SER A 53 -6.57 -23.59 -5.84
C SER A 53 -5.09 -23.59 -5.43
N PHE A 54 -4.23 -24.25 -6.21
CA PHE A 54 -2.79 -24.25 -5.98
C PHE A 54 -2.17 -22.86 -6.15
N LEU A 55 -2.53 -22.14 -7.22
CA LEU A 55 -2.08 -20.77 -7.42
C LEU A 55 -2.61 -19.80 -6.37
N LEU A 56 -3.81 -20.03 -5.82
CA LEU A 56 -4.34 -19.25 -4.70
C LEU A 56 -3.50 -19.43 -3.43
N ILE A 57 -3.04 -20.66 -3.13
CA ILE A 57 -2.13 -20.93 -2.00
C ILE A 57 -0.79 -20.23 -2.22
N ILE A 58 -0.24 -20.30 -3.43
CA ILE A 58 1.00 -19.56 -3.77
C ILE A 58 0.78 -18.06 -3.59
N LEU A 59 -0.35 -17.54 -4.08
CA LEU A 59 -0.68 -16.12 -3.97
C LEU A 59 -0.84 -15.70 -2.51
N TRP A 60 -1.43 -16.54 -1.65
CA TRP A 60 -1.50 -16.30 -0.22
C TRP A 60 -0.09 -16.14 0.40
N LEU A 61 0.82 -17.08 0.11
CA LEU A 61 2.21 -16.99 0.58
C LEU A 61 2.89 -15.73 0.06
N MET A 62 2.69 -15.41 -1.22
CA MET A 62 3.23 -14.21 -1.84
C MET A 62 2.67 -12.92 -1.23
N LEU A 63 1.37 -12.82 -0.95
CA LEU A 63 0.77 -11.67 -0.28
C LEU A 63 1.36 -11.50 1.13
N SER A 64 1.52 -12.61 1.84
CA SER A 64 2.03 -12.63 3.21
C SER A 64 3.51 -12.23 3.29
N VAL A 65 4.34 -12.72 2.38
CA VAL A 65 5.79 -12.44 2.38
C VAL A 65 6.10 -11.13 1.64
N PHE A 66 5.45 -10.83 0.53
CA PHE A 66 5.81 -9.66 -0.27
C PHE A 66 4.93 -8.46 0.05
N THR A 67 3.62 -8.58 -0.18
CA THR A 67 2.73 -7.40 -0.23
C THR A 67 2.49 -6.75 1.11
N ILE A 68 2.21 -7.53 2.14
CA ILE A 68 1.90 -6.97 3.46
C ILE A 68 3.12 -6.28 4.08
N PRO A 69 4.30 -6.92 4.17
CA PRO A 69 5.50 -6.24 4.64
C PRO A 69 5.89 -5.03 3.78
N SER A 70 5.66 -5.08 2.47
CA SER A 70 5.94 -3.95 1.57
C SER A 70 5.04 -2.75 1.84
N LEU A 71 3.77 -2.96 2.17
CA LEU A 71 2.85 -1.89 2.50
C LEU A 71 3.25 -1.20 3.81
N ILE A 72 3.62 -1.98 4.83
CA ILE A 72 4.12 -1.45 6.11
C ILE A 72 5.43 -0.68 5.88
N ALA A 73 6.35 -1.23 5.08
CA ALA A 73 7.60 -0.56 4.71
C ALA A 73 7.35 0.75 3.94
N ALA A 74 6.33 0.81 3.08
CA ALA A 74 5.94 2.04 2.40
C ALA A 74 5.53 3.14 3.40
N TYR A 75 4.67 2.81 4.37
CA TYR A 75 4.30 3.75 5.44
C TYR A 75 5.51 4.19 6.29
N ALA A 76 6.40 3.27 6.65
CA ALA A 76 7.59 3.59 7.43
C ALA A 76 8.55 4.51 6.65
N THR A 77 8.68 4.29 5.34
CA THR A 77 9.54 5.12 4.47
C THR A 77 8.93 6.49 4.23
N VAL A 78 7.60 6.59 4.12
CA VAL A 78 6.89 7.87 4.08
C VAL A 78 7.06 8.64 5.38
N GLN A 79 6.98 7.98 6.54
CA GLN A 79 7.26 8.61 7.83
C GLN A 79 8.68 9.16 7.88
N GLU A 80 9.67 8.34 7.54
CA GLU A 80 11.07 8.75 7.51
C GLU A 80 11.28 9.96 6.60
N TRP A 81 10.61 9.98 5.45
CA TRP A 81 10.60 11.11 4.54
C TRP A 81 9.98 12.37 5.16
N GLN A 82 8.86 12.27 5.88
CA GLN A 82 8.22 13.43 6.52
C GLN A 82 8.98 13.96 7.74
N VAL A 83 9.76 13.13 8.42
CA VAL A 83 10.50 13.51 9.65
C VAL A 83 11.93 13.95 9.33
N ASN A 84 12.65 13.19 8.50
CA ASN A 84 14.08 13.39 8.27
C ASN A 84 14.41 13.94 6.86
N GLY A 85 13.41 14.08 5.98
CA GLY A 85 13.51 14.82 4.72
C GLY A 85 14.25 14.11 3.58
N SER A 86 15.51 13.69 3.78
CA SER A 86 16.31 13.05 2.72
C SER A 86 17.15 11.88 3.25
N VAL A 87 16.73 10.67 2.89
CA VAL A 87 17.49 9.43 3.09
C VAL A 87 17.46 8.66 1.76
N SER A 88 18.36 7.69 1.58
CA SER A 88 18.20 6.69 0.51
C SER A 88 16.94 5.87 0.76
N PHE A 89 15.79 6.35 0.25
CA PHE A 89 14.48 5.74 0.47
C PHE A 89 14.42 4.30 -0.07
N PHE A 90 15.18 4.00 -1.12
CA PHE A 90 15.32 2.64 -1.63
C PHE A 90 15.92 1.71 -0.56
N LYS A 91 17.10 2.05 -0.04
CA LYS A 91 17.78 1.23 0.99
C LYS A 91 16.93 1.10 2.26
N TYR A 92 16.33 2.22 2.69
CA TYR A 92 15.48 2.24 3.88
C TYR A 92 14.22 1.38 3.70
N PHE A 93 13.58 1.44 2.54
CA PHE A 93 12.41 0.62 2.22
C PHE A 93 12.75 -0.87 2.30
N PHE A 94 13.84 -1.32 1.67
CA PHE A 94 14.25 -2.74 1.72
C PHE A 94 14.61 -3.18 3.13
N GLN A 95 15.31 -2.34 3.90
CA GLN A 95 15.63 -2.63 5.30
C GLN A 95 14.34 -2.84 6.12
N LYS A 96 13.38 -1.91 6.01
CA LYS A 96 12.09 -2.02 6.71
C LYS A 96 11.27 -3.20 6.22
N TRP A 97 11.28 -3.49 4.93
CA TRP A 97 10.62 -4.66 4.37
C TRP A 97 11.14 -5.95 5.03
N PHE A 98 12.46 -6.12 5.14
CA PHE A 98 13.07 -7.25 5.85
C PHE A 98 12.72 -7.27 7.34
N ASP A 99 12.72 -6.11 8.02
CA ASP A 99 12.35 -6.05 9.43
C ASP A 99 10.91 -6.48 9.69
N PHE A 100 9.98 -6.05 8.84
CA PHE A 100 8.57 -6.40 8.97
C PHE A 100 8.24 -7.84 8.56
N GLN A 101 9.15 -8.58 7.91
CA GLN A 101 9.03 -10.03 7.72
C GLN A 101 8.91 -10.77 9.06
N LYS A 102 9.58 -10.27 10.10
CA LYS A 102 9.63 -10.89 11.42
C LYS A 102 8.24 -11.02 12.06
N ASN A 103 7.28 -10.20 11.64
CA ASN A 103 5.88 -10.25 12.07
C ASN A 103 5.07 -11.34 11.34
N TYR A 104 5.63 -12.56 11.23
CA TYR A 104 5.09 -13.64 10.41
C TYR A 104 3.62 -13.97 10.73
N ARG A 105 3.23 -14.02 12.01
CA ARG A 105 1.83 -14.34 12.40
C ARG A 105 0.83 -13.36 11.81
N LEU A 106 1.14 -12.06 11.90
CA LEU A 106 0.28 -11.00 11.40
C LEU A 106 0.25 -11.01 9.87
N ASN A 107 1.43 -11.14 9.24
CA ASN A 107 1.56 -11.14 7.79
C ASN A 107 0.80 -12.32 7.15
N PHE A 108 0.98 -13.53 7.68
CA PHE A 108 0.28 -14.72 7.21
C PHE A 108 -1.22 -14.68 7.48
N GLY A 109 -1.63 -14.14 8.64
CA GLY A 109 -3.04 -13.97 9.00
C GLY A 109 -3.76 -13.01 8.06
N LEU A 110 -3.22 -11.82 7.85
CA LEU A 110 -3.79 -10.85 6.92
C LEU A 110 -3.76 -11.36 5.47
N GLY A 111 -2.66 -11.99 5.04
CA GLY A 111 -2.57 -12.60 3.72
C GLY A 111 -3.61 -13.70 3.51
N PHE A 112 -3.89 -14.50 4.55
CA PHE A 112 -4.87 -15.57 4.49
C PHE A 112 -6.27 -15.00 4.29
N VAL A 113 -6.63 -13.98 5.07
CA VAL A 113 -7.90 -13.26 4.92
C VAL A 113 -8.03 -12.65 3.52
N ALA A 114 -6.96 -12.06 2.97
CA ALA A 114 -6.97 -11.58 1.59
C ALA A 114 -7.23 -12.69 0.57
N SER A 115 -6.61 -13.87 0.74
CA SER A 115 -6.83 -15.01 -0.15
C SER A 115 -8.26 -15.54 -0.09
N ILE A 116 -8.90 -15.52 1.08
CA ILE A 116 -10.31 -15.86 1.25
C ILE A 116 -11.18 -14.88 0.46
N PHE A 117 -10.91 -13.57 0.54
CA PHE A 117 -11.67 -12.59 -0.24
C PHE A 117 -11.50 -12.76 -1.75
N ILE A 118 -10.30 -13.12 -2.22
CA ILE A 118 -10.06 -13.44 -3.64
C ILE A 118 -10.92 -14.64 -4.07
N LEU A 119 -10.95 -15.69 -3.24
CA LEU A 119 -11.76 -16.88 -3.48
C LEU A 119 -13.26 -16.55 -3.51
N LEU A 120 -13.76 -15.85 -2.49
CA LEU A 120 -15.16 -15.45 -2.36
C LEU A 120 -15.58 -14.53 -3.51
N ASN A 121 -14.71 -13.63 -3.95
CA ASN A 121 -14.98 -12.77 -5.09
C ASN A 121 -15.24 -13.65 -6.33
N LYS A 122 -14.35 -14.60 -6.64
CA LYS A 122 -14.51 -15.51 -7.78
C LYS A 122 -15.80 -16.33 -7.72
N PHE A 123 -16.23 -16.77 -6.53
CA PHE A 123 -17.50 -17.50 -6.36
C PHE A 123 -18.74 -16.62 -6.53
N THR A 124 -18.66 -15.34 -6.20
CA THR A 124 -19.84 -14.46 -6.11
C THR A 124 -20.07 -13.58 -7.33
N VAL A 125 -19.12 -13.48 -8.27
CA VAL A 125 -19.22 -12.64 -9.49
C VAL A 125 -20.53 -12.83 -10.28
N GLY A 126 -21.16 -14.02 -10.22
CA GLY A 126 -22.44 -14.28 -10.88
C GLY A 126 -23.71 -13.90 -10.10
N ASN A 127 -23.59 -13.52 -8.84
CA ASN A 127 -24.72 -13.15 -7.98
C ASN A 127 -24.52 -11.74 -7.37
N PRO A 128 -25.23 -10.71 -7.85
CA PRO A 128 -25.00 -9.33 -7.45
C PRO A 128 -25.10 -9.08 -5.94
N GLN A 129 -26.03 -9.74 -5.26
CA GLN A 129 -26.26 -9.53 -3.82
C GLN A 129 -25.09 -10.06 -2.99
N TRP A 130 -24.66 -11.31 -3.27
CA TRP A 130 -23.52 -11.90 -2.58
C TRP A 130 -22.20 -11.23 -2.97
N HIS A 131 -22.07 -10.80 -4.24
CA HIS A 131 -20.91 -10.08 -4.71
C HIS A 131 -20.75 -8.74 -3.97
N MET A 132 -21.84 -7.99 -3.83
CA MET A 132 -21.83 -6.72 -3.09
C MET A 132 -21.44 -6.92 -1.62
N ALA A 133 -21.95 -7.97 -0.96
CA ALA A 133 -21.56 -8.29 0.42
C ALA A 133 -20.05 -8.58 0.54
N VAL A 134 -19.48 -9.38 -0.39
CA VAL A 134 -18.05 -9.66 -0.43
C VAL A 134 -17.23 -8.39 -0.67
N LEU A 135 -17.68 -7.49 -1.55
CA LEU A 135 -17.00 -6.22 -1.80
C LEU A 135 -16.99 -5.31 -0.56
N ILE A 136 -18.11 -5.21 0.16
CA ILE A 136 -18.20 -4.43 1.41
C ILE A 136 -17.23 -5.00 2.47
N LEU A 137 -17.22 -6.32 2.66
CA LEU A 137 -16.30 -6.94 3.61
C LEU A 137 -14.83 -6.81 3.20
N THR A 138 -14.55 -6.88 1.89
CA THR A 138 -13.21 -6.61 1.35
C THR A 138 -12.78 -5.16 1.63
N PHE A 139 -13.71 -4.21 1.51
CA PHE A 139 -13.45 -2.80 1.85
C PHE A 139 -13.10 -2.64 3.35
N VAL A 140 -13.86 -3.28 4.24
CA VAL A 140 -13.56 -3.30 5.69
C VAL A 140 -12.20 -3.93 5.96
N TYR A 141 -11.86 -5.02 5.26
CA TYR A 141 -10.53 -5.61 5.34
C TYR A 141 -9.43 -4.64 4.92
N LEU A 142 -9.61 -3.89 3.83
CA LEU A 142 -8.65 -2.87 3.39
C LEU A 142 -8.49 -1.75 4.43
N MET A 143 -9.56 -1.34 5.10
CA MET A 143 -9.47 -0.40 6.23
C MET A 143 -8.59 -0.95 7.35
N SER A 144 -8.80 -2.22 7.73
CA SER A 144 -7.97 -2.90 8.73
C SER A 144 -6.52 -2.99 8.29
N LEU A 145 -6.27 -3.34 7.03
CA LEU A 145 -4.92 -3.46 6.46
C LEU A 145 -4.18 -2.12 6.47
N VAL A 146 -4.84 -1.03 6.05
CA VAL A 146 -4.27 0.33 6.06
C VAL A 146 -3.99 0.80 7.48
N ALA A 147 -4.94 0.63 8.40
CA ALA A 147 -4.79 1.02 9.80
C ALA A 147 -3.65 0.25 10.48
N THR A 148 -3.59 -1.07 10.27
CA THR A 148 -2.52 -1.94 10.80
C THR A 148 -1.17 -1.54 10.23
N SER A 149 -1.09 -1.28 8.92
CA SER A 149 0.17 -0.90 8.27
C SER A 149 0.68 0.45 8.77
N PHE A 150 -0.22 1.42 8.96
CA PHE A 150 0.11 2.70 9.54
C PHE A 150 0.55 2.58 11.01
N GLN A 151 -0.17 1.80 11.82
CA GLN A 151 0.13 1.63 13.24
C GLN A 151 1.47 0.92 13.45
N LEU A 152 1.76 -0.15 12.71
CA LEU A 152 3.04 -0.85 12.76
C LEU A 152 4.22 0.00 12.28
N ALA A 153 4.00 0.85 11.27
CA ALA A 153 5.02 1.75 10.76
C ALA A 153 5.34 2.89 11.74
N THR A 154 4.30 3.48 12.36
CA THR A 154 4.44 4.72 13.13
C THR A 154 4.54 4.54 14.63
N GLN A 155 4.03 3.43 15.17
CA GLN A 155 3.91 3.16 16.62
C GLN A 155 3.27 4.31 17.41
N LYS A 156 2.51 5.17 16.73
CA LYS A 156 1.95 6.41 17.31
C LYS A 156 0.74 6.13 18.21
N PHE A 157 0.05 5.03 17.98
CA PHE A 157 -1.15 4.62 18.71
C PHE A 157 -0.88 3.31 19.44
N GLU A 158 -1.41 3.18 20.67
CA GLU A 158 -1.24 1.98 21.49
C GLU A 158 -1.85 0.74 20.84
N ASN A 159 -2.99 0.89 20.13
CA ASN A 159 -3.66 -0.22 19.46
C ASN A 159 -4.34 0.22 18.15
N ILE A 160 -4.65 -0.73 17.28
CA ILE A 160 -5.41 -0.51 16.03
C ILE A 160 -6.83 -0.04 16.36
N LEU A 161 -7.44 -0.60 17.43
CA LEU A 161 -8.78 -0.22 17.89
C LEU A 161 -8.87 1.26 18.27
N THR A 162 -7.84 1.81 18.94
CA THR A 162 -7.83 3.23 19.31
C THR A 162 -7.76 4.12 18.06
N LEU A 163 -6.98 3.71 17.05
CA LEU A 163 -6.94 4.40 15.76
C LEU A 163 -8.30 4.39 15.03
N PHE A 164 -9.05 3.28 15.08
CA PHE A 164 -10.40 3.21 14.49
C PHE A 164 -11.42 4.10 15.19
N ILE A 165 -11.33 4.21 16.52
CA ILE A 165 -12.25 5.03 17.32
C ILE A 165 -11.93 6.51 17.15
N GLU A 166 -10.64 6.88 17.16
CA GLU A 166 -10.23 8.29 17.06
C GLU A 166 -10.34 8.84 15.64
N LYS A 167 -10.12 8.02 14.61
CA LYS A 167 -10.05 8.46 13.20
C LYS A 167 -10.82 7.56 12.23
N PRO A 168 -12.12 7.29 12.44
CA PRO A 168 -12.89 6.43 11.54
C PRO A 168 -13.01 7.02 10.13
N PHE A 169 -13.39 8.30 10.01
CA PHE A 169 -13.54 8.96 8.71
C PHE A 169 -12.23 9.10 7.93
N PRO A 170 -11.10 9.53 8.55
CA PRO A 170 -9.82 9.55 7.85
C PRO A 170 -9.37 8.19 7.30
N ILE A 171 -9.67 7.08 7.99
CA ILE A 171 -9.37 5.72 7.48
C ILE A 171 -10.21 5.42 6.24
N ILE A 172 -11.52 5.69 6.28
CA ILE A 172 -12.41 5.49 5.13
C ILE A 172 -11.90 6.25 3.91
N ILE A 173 -11.60 7.54 4.08
CA ILE A 173 -11.09 8.41 3.01
C ILE A 173 -9.76 7.88 2.49
N SER A 174 -8.85 7.44 3.38
CA SER A 174 -7.56 6.88 3.01
C SER A 174 -7.71 5.65 2.10
N VAL A 175 -8.61 4.73 2.44
CA VAL A 175 -8.90 3.55 1.61
C VAL A 175 -9.54 3.92 0.28
N ILE A 176 -10.47 4.87 0.26
CA ILE A 176 -11.09 5.36 -0.99
C ILE A 176 -10.01 5.95 -1.91
N VAL A 177 -9.13 6.80 -1.38
CA VAL A 177 -8.01 7.38 -2.14
C VAL A 177 -7.08 6.28 -2.65
N PHE A 178 -6.75 5.30 -1.82
CA PHE A 178 -5.93 4.15 -2.20
C PHE A 178 -6.56 3.35 -3.35
N LEU A 179 -7.87 3.06 -3.27
CA LEU A 179 -8.61 2.35 -4.31
C LEU A 179 -8.69 3.15 -5.61
N ILE A 180 -9.02 4.44 -5.56
CA ILE A 180 -9.09 5.31 -6.74
C ILE A 180 -7.72 5.37 -7.43
N LEU A 181 -6.64 5.58 -6.68
CA LEU A 181 -5.29 5.66 -7.23
C LEU A 181 -4.85 4.34 -7.85
N ILE A 182 -5.23 3.19 -7.28
CA ILE A 182 -4.97 1.88 -7.88
C ILE A 182 -5.82 1.67 -9.15
N LEU A 183 -7.12 1.96 -9.11
CA LEU A 183 -8.04 1.79 -10.23
C LEU A 183 -7.67 2.67 -11.42
N MET A 184 -7.25 3.92 -11.18
CA MET A 184 -6.72 4.80 -12.22
C MET A 184 -5.54 4.14 -12.96
N ASN A 185 -4.66 3.39 -12.28
CA ASN A 185 -3.56 2.70 -12.98
C ASN A 185 -4.02 1.56 -13.87
N PHE A 186 -5.10 0.86 -13.51
CA PHE A 186 -5.66 -0.19 -14.36
C PHE A 186 -6.28 0.39 -15.63
N ILE A 187 -6.93 1.56 -15.54
CA ILE A 187 -7.59 2.23 -16.67
C ILE A 187 -6.57 2.90 -17.60
N LEU A 188 -5.54 3.55 -17.06
CA LEU A 188 -4.52 4.30 -17.82
C LEU A 188 -3.49 3.41 -18.54
N GLN A 189 -3.75 2.11 -18.71
CA GLN A 189 -2.88 1.13 -19.38
C GLN A 189 -1.39 1.36 -19.09
N LEU A 190 -0.96 1.07 -17.85
CA LEU A 190 0.47 0.99 -17.49
C LEU A 190 1.30 2.23 -17.88
N ALA A 191 0.71 3.44 -17.94
CA ALA A 191 1.50 4.66 -18.04
C ALA A 191 2.53 4.65 -16.90
N PHE A 192 3.80 4.38 -17.25
CA PHE A 192 4.86 3.97 -16.35
C PHE A 192 4.98 4.89 -15.13
N LEU A 193 4.73 6.20 -15.31
CA LEU A 193 4.75 7.19 -14.25
C LEU A 193 3.56 7.11 -13.26
N SER A 194 2.37 6.71 -13.71
CA SER A 194 1.17 6.55 -12.87
C SER A 194 1.28 5.32 -11.96
N VAL A 195 1.73 4.20 -12.55
CA VAL A 195 2.02 2.96 -11.82
C VAL A 195 3.10 3.20 -10.76
N VAL A 196 4.09 4.05 -11.07
CA VAL A 196 5.25 4.34 -10.22
C VAL A 196 4.98 5.41 -9.14
N CYS A 197 3.77 5.97 -9.02
CA CYS A 197 3.48 6.91 -7.93
C CYS A 197 2.28 6.51 -7.06
N SER A 198 1.47 5.55 -7.48
CA SER A 198 0.15 5.32 -6.87
C SER A 198 0.18 4.79 -5.44
N VAL A 199 1.00 3.77 -5.16
CA VAL A 199 1.09 3.19 -3.81
C VAL A 199 1.79 4.19 -2.90
N SER A 200 2.91 4.78 -3.33
CA SER A 200 3.63 5.79 -2.55
C SER A 200 2.77 7.01 -2.24
N LEU A 201 2.02 7.51 -3.23
CA LEU A 201 1.16 8.68 -3.08
C LEU A 201 -0.05 8.36 -2.20
N ALA A 202 -0.65 7.18 -2.38
CA ALA A 202 -1.74 6.74 -1.52
C ALA A 202 -1.28 6.57 -0.07
N THR A 203 -0.10 5.97 0.16
CA THR A 203 0.49 5.89 1.51
C THR A 203 0.81 7.27 2.06
N TYR A 204 1.32 8.19 1.26
CA TYR A 204 1.60 9.57 1.67
C TYR A 204 0.33 10.35 2.08
N ILE A 205 -0.72 10.30 1.26
CA ILE A 205 -2.00 10.96 1.57
C ILE A 205 -2.61 10.33 2.81
N SER A 206 -2.66 8.99 2.88
CA SER A 206 -3.18 8.26 4.04
C SER A 206 -2.40 8.61 5.31
N TYR A 207 -1.07 8.64 5.23
CA TYR A 207 -0.21 9.00 6.35
C TYR A 207 -0.55 10.39 6.90
N ARG A 208 -0.77 11.37 6.02
CA ARG A 208 -1.17 12.73 6.44
C ARG A 208 -2.57 12.77 7.05
N LEU A 209 -3.54 12.09 6.45
CA LEU A 209 -4.93 12.03 6.96
C LEU A 209 -5.00 11.36 8.34
N LEU A 210 -4.24 10.30 8.55
CA LEU A 210 -4.14 9.59 9.84
C LEU A 210 -3.29 10.36 10.86
N GLY A 211 -2.72 11.51 10.47
CA GLY A 211 -1.98 12.42 11.35
C GLY A 211 -0.60 11.89 11.72
N GLY A 212 0.12 11.34 10.75
CA GLY A 212 1.54 11.03 10.91
C GLY A 212 2.37 12.25 11.33
N GLN A 213 3.53 11.99 11.93
CA GLN A 213 4.45 13.03 12.38
C GLN A 213 5.05 13.77 11.16
N MET A 214 5.17 15.08 11.27
CA MET A 214 5.90 15.90 10.30
C MET A 214 6.97 16.66 11.05
N ALA A 215 8.14 16.84 10.44
CA ALA A 215 9.16 17.73 10.98
C ALA A 215 8.53 19.10 11.30
N LYS A 216 8.75 19.61 12.51
CA LYS A 216 8.44 21.02 12.81
C LYS A 216 9.21 21.86 11.81
N LYS A 217 8.50 22.68 11.04
CA LYS A 217 9.12 23.82 10.37
C LYS A 217 9.47 24.80 11.48
N ASP A 218 10.72 24.79 11.90
CA ASP A 218 11.32 25.97 12.52
C ASP A 218 11.47 27.06 11.43
#